data_AF-A0A2S6SFP7-F1
#
_entry.id   AF-A0A2S6SFP7-F1
#
_cell.length_a   1.000
_cell.length_b   1.000
_cell.length_c   1.000
_cell.angle_alpha   90.00
_cell.angle_beta   90.00
_cell.angle_gamma   90.00
#
_symmetry.space_group_name_H-M   'P 1'
#
loop_
_entity.id
_entity.type
_entity.pdbx_description
1 polymer ?
#
loop_
_entity_poly.entity_id
_entity_poly.type
_entity_poly.pdbx_seq_one_letter_code
_entity_poly.pdbx_strand_id
1 'polypeptide(L)'
;SEFSGPEIIMASTKFLSCAIANDSGVSHMLSTNSCPLIKLFGPKDSDKFTPISNNIHTISAKKFGKKNIESIETSFVIDKMSNILN
;
A
#
# COMPACT_ATOMS: atom_id res chain seq x y z
N SER A 1 24.71 -5.82 -14.67
CA SER A 1 24.07 -5.98 -13.34
C SER A 1 22.91 -6.93 -13.51
N GLU A 2 22.86 -8.05 -12.79
CA GLU A 2 21.87 -9.13 -13.01
C GLU A 2 20.57 -8.97 -12.19
N PHE A 3 20.04 -7.76 -12.07
CA PHE A 3 18.68 -7.54 -11.55
C PHE A 3 17.99 -6.47 -12.40
N SER A 4 16.75 -6.73 -12.80
CA SER A 4 16.02 -5.95 -13.81
C SER A 4 15.23 -4.76 -13.24
N GLY A 5 15.26 -4.59 -11.91
CA GLY A 5 14.61 -3.49 -11.18
C GLY A 5 13.49 -3.97 -10.27
N PRO A 6 12.47 -4.69 -10.79
CA PRO A 6 11.40 -5.28 -9.98
C PRO A 6 11.90 -6.14 -8.81
N GLU A 7 12.94 -6.95 -9.03
CA GLU A 7 13.49 -7.82 -8.01
C GLU A 7 14.13 -7.01 -6.87
N ILE A 8 14.71 -5.85 -7.18
CA ILE A 8 15.28 -4.94 -6.18
C ILE A 8 14.18 -4.31 -5.35
N ILE A 9 13.10 -3.84 -6.00
CA ILE A 9 11.93 -3.28 -5.29
C ILE A 9 11.30 -4.34 -4.39
N MET A 10 11.09 -5.56 -4.89
CA MET A 10 10.56 -6.67 -4.10
C MET A 10 11.49 -7.01 -2.94
N ALA A 11 12.80 -7.14 -3.16
CA ALA A 11 13.76 -7.45 -2.11
C ALA A 11 13.84 -6.35 -1.03
N SER A 12 13.64 -5.08 -1.40
CA SER A 12 13.68 -3.96 -0.45
C SER A 12 12.64 -4.10 0.67
N THR A 13 11.51 -4.75 0.41
CA THR A 13 10.45 -4.98 1.41
C THR A 13 10.93 -5.75 2.65
N LYS A 14 12.01 -6.52 2.56
CA LYS A 14 12.61 -7.22 3.72
C LYS A 14 13.31 -6.28 4.70
N PHE A 15 13.55 -5.03 4.30
CA PHE A 15 14.30 -4.03 5.07
C PHE A 15 13.44 -2.82 5.46
N LEU A 16 12.15 -2.82 5.12
CA LEU A 16 11.21 -1.75 5.44
C LEU A 16 10.37 -2.13 6.66
N SER A 17 10.17 -1.19 7.59
CA SER A 17 9.22 -1.36 8.69
C SER A 17 7.77 -1.26 8.20
N CYS A 18 7.51 -0.44 7.18
CA CYS A 18 6.22 -0.31 6.51
C CYS A 18 6.44 0.35 5.13
N ALA A 19 5.58 0.04 4.17
CA ALA A 19 5.53 0.71 2.87
C ALA A 19 4.16 1.39 2.66
N ILE A 20 4.15 2.51 1.92
CA ILE A 20 2.92 3.19 1.48
C ILE A 20 3.05 3.46 -0.01
N ALA A 21 2.02 3.12 -0.79
CA ALA A 21 1.97 3.39 -2.21
C ALA A 21 0.54 3.60 -2.71
N ASN A 22 0.37 4.35 -3.79
CA ASN A 22 -0.91 4.40 -4.52
C ASN A 22 -1.14 3.11 -5.32
N ASP A 23 -2.34 2.93 -5.88
CA ASP A 23 -2.62 1.80 -6.80
C ASP A 23 -1.85 1.90 -8.13
N SER A 24 -0.59 1.47 -8.09
CA SER A 24 0.38 1.47 -9.20
C SER A 24 1.14 0.15 -9.26
N GLY A 25 1.86 -0.09 -10.36
CA GLY A 25 2.70 -1.28 -10.51
C GLY A 25 3.72 -1.46 -9.38
N VAL A 26 4.25 -0.36 -8.83
CA VAL A 26 5.16 -0.40 -7.68
C VAL A 26 4.48 -0.95 -6.44
N SER A 27 3.22 -0.58 -6.17
CA SER A 27 2.47 -1.16 -5.04
C SER A 27 2.28 -2.67 -5.16
N HIS A 28 2.11 -3.18 -6.39
CA HIS A 28 2.04 -4.61 -6.64
C HIS A 28 3.39 -5.30 -6.41
N MET A 29 4.49 -4.67 -6.85
CA MET A 29 5.85 -5.18 -6.55
C MET A 29 6.15 -5.15 -5.04
N LEU A 30 5.65 -4.17 -4.30
CA LEU A 30 5.79 -4.10 -2.84
C LEU A 30 4.88 -5.09 -2.09
N SER A 31 3.91 -5.72 -2.75
CA SER A 31 2.95 -6.66 -2.14
C SER A 31 3.55 -8.05 -1.89
N THR A 32 4.83 -8.11 -1.46
CA THR A 32 5.58 -9.35 -1.18
C THR A 32 5.19 -10.02 0.14
N ASN A 33 4.35 -9.35 0.94
CA ASN A 33 4.00 -9.73 2.31
C ASN A 33 5.18 -9.72 3.32
N SER A 34 6.36 -9.23 2.93
CA SER A 34 7.56 -9.20 3.80
C SER A 34 7.59 -8.02 4.78
N CYS A 35 6.86 -6.95 4.49
CA CYS A 35 6.57 -5.85 5.41
C CYS A 35 5.09 -5.46 5.28
N PRO A 36 4.53 -4.76 6.28
CA PRO A 36 3.24 -4.10 6.12
C PRO A 36 3.26 -3.12 4.94
N LEU A 37 2.20 -3.15 4.13
CA LEU A 37 1.97 -2.29 2.99
C LEU A 37 0.60 -1.65 3.10
N ILE A 38 0.54 -0.31 3.01
CA ILE A 38 -0.72 0.43 2.89
C ILE A 38 -0.87 0.90 1.44
N LYS A 39 -1.89 0.37 0.76
CA LYS A 39 -2.28 0.79 -0.59
C LYS A 39 -3.36 1.87 -0.53
N LEU A 40 -3.09 3.03 -1.13
CA LEU A 40 -4.03 4.13 -1.24
C LEU A 40 -4.80 4.07 -2.56
N PHE A 41 -6.13 4.06 -2.47
CA PHE A 41 -7.03 3.96 -3.62
C PHE A 41 -7.88 5.22 -3.76
N GLY A 42 -7.86 5.81 -4.96
CA GLY A 42 -8.83 6.82 -5.37
C GLY A 42 -10.12 6.17 -5.89
N PRO A 43 -10.39 6.19 -7.21
CA PRO A 43 -11.69 5.77 -7.74
C PRO A 43 -11.81 4.26 -7.94
N LYS A 44 -10.68 3.54 -7.91
CA LYS A 44 -10.64 2.09 -8.15
C LYS A 44 -11.04 1.31 -6.90
N ASP A 45 -11.62 0.13 -7.14
CA ASP A 45 -12.08 -0.77 -6.10
C ASP A 45 -10.93 -1.56 -5.48
N SER A 46 -10.61 -1.27 -4.21
CA SER A 46 -9.53 -1.96 -3.49
C SER A 46 -9.72 -3.47 -3.42
N ASP A 47 -10.96 -3.94 -3.33
CA ASP A 47 -11.30 -5.34 -3.07
C ASP A 47 -11.08 -6.20 -4.32
N LYS A 48 -11.15 -5.58 -5.50
CA LYS A 48 -10.85 -6.23 -6.79
C LYS A 48 -9.36 -6.30 -7.09
N PHE A 49 -8.58 -5.32 -6.63
CA PHE A 49 -7.19 -5.11 -7.06
C PHE A 49 -6.16 -5.40 -5.97
N THR A 50 -6.58 -5.93 -4.81
CA THR A 50 -5.69 -6.23 -3.71
C THR A 50 -5.88 -7.66 -3.23
N PRO A 51 -4.82 -8.49 -3.19
CA PRO A 51 -4.90 -9.80 -2.58
C PRO A 51 -5.14 -9.66 -1.06
N ILE A 52 -5.93 -10.57 -0.50
CA ILE A 52 -6.18 -10.61 0.95
C ILE A 52 -4.92 -11.16 1.62
N SER A 53 -4.27 -10.35 2.45
CA SER A 53 -3.13 -10.76 3.26
C SER A 53 -3.03 -9.93 4.54
N ASN A 54 -2.47 -10.51 5.60
CA ASN A 54 -2.36 -9.85 6.90
C ASN A 54 -1.49 -8.57 6.86
N ASN A 55 -0.44 -8.55 6.02
CA ASN A 55 0.44 -7.39 5.89
C ASN A 55 0.04 -6.46 4.74
N ILE A 56 -1.09 -6.69 4.06
CA ILE A 56 -1.54 -5.82 2.97
C ILE A 56 -2.83 -5.13 3.39
N HIS A 57 -2.76 -3.82 3.54
CA HIS A 57 -3.85 -2.97 3.98
C HIS A 57 -4.26 -2.01 2.87
N THR A 58 -5.55 -1.66 2.83
CA THR A 58 -6.08 -0.72 1.85
C THR A 58 -6.75 0.46 2.54
N ILE A 59 -6.58 1.65 1.97
CA ILE A 59 -7.35 2.84 2.33
C ILE A 59 -7.93 3.39 1.04
N SER A 60 -9.26 3.41 0.94
CA SER A 60 -9.97 3.91 -0.23
C SER A 60 -10.65 5.23 0.06
N ALA A 61 -10.60 6.17 -0.89
CA ALA A 61 -11.39 7.39 -0.91
C ALA A 61 -12.91 7.10 -0.76
N LYS A 62 -13.36 5.92 -1.17
CA LYS A 62 -14.74 5.44 -1.00
C LYS A 62 -15.17 5.40 0.47
N LYS A 63 -14.25 5.14 1.39
CA LYS A 63 -14.49 5.19 2.85
C LYS A 63 -14.94 6.58 3.31
N PHE A 64 -14.53 7.62 2.59
CA PHE A 64 -14.87 9.02 2.87
C PHE A 64 -16.01 9.53 1.97
N GLY A 65 -16.70 8.64 1.23
CA GLY A 65 -17.76 9.01 0.28
C GLY A 65 -17.25 9.77 -0.95
N LYS A 66 -15.96 9.65 -1.26
CA LYS A 66 -15.29 10.36 -2.36
C LYS A 66 -14.64 9.36 -3.33
N LYS A 67 -14.14 9.88 -4.45
CA LYS A 67 -13.42 9.10 -5.48
C LYS A 67 -11.96 9.53 -5.66
N ASN A 68 -11.61 10.71 -5.18
CA ASN A 68 -10.29 11.30 -5.41
C ASN A 68 -9.36 10.89 -4.28
N ILE A 69 -8.12 10.50 -4.58
CA ILE A 69 -7.16 10.02 -3.57
C ILE A 69 -6.81 11.13 -2.56
N GLU A 70 -6.88 12.39 -2.99
CA GLU A 70 -6.67 13.62 -2.22
C GLU A 70 -7.70 13.81 -1.10
N SER A 71 -8.82 13.07 -1.15
CA SER A 71 -9.81 13.07 -0.08
C SER A 71 -9.45 12.18 1.11
N ILE A 72 -8.40 11.37 0.98
CA ILE A 72 -7.89 10.58 2.08
C ILE A 72 -7.08 11.52 2.98
N GLU A 73 -7.58 11.78 4.18
CA GLU A 73 -6.91 12.64 5.14
C GLU A 73 -5.55 12.05 5.55
N THR A 74 -4.52 12.88 5.57
CA THR A 74 -3.15 12.47 5.93
C THR A 74 -3.08 11.98 7.37
N SER A 75 -3.84 12.59 8.29
CA SER A 75 -4.01 12.15 9.68
C SER A 75 -4.47 10.69 9.75
N PHE A 76 -5.50 10.33 9.00
CA PHE A 76 -6.01 8.96 8.95
C PHE A 76 -4.95 7.95 8.48
N VAL A 77 -4.13 8.33 7.50
CA VAL A 77 -3.02 7.48 7.00
C VAL A 77 -1.94 7.31 8.07
N ILE A 78 -1.55 8.40 8.75
CA ILE A 78 -0.55 8.38 9.81
C ILE A 78 -1.03 7.52 10.99
N ASP A 79 -2.28 7.66 11.41
CA ASP A 79 -2.87 6.86 12.48
C ASP A 79 -2.89 5.38 12.10
N LYS A 80 -3.30 5.06 10.87
CA LYS A 80 -3.30 3.68 10.38
C LYS A 80 -1.89 3.08 10.35
N MET A 81 -0.90 3.84 9.88
CA MET A 81 0.50 3.41 9.85
C MET A 81 1.07 3.19 11.26
N SER A 82 0.77 4.09 12.20
CA SER A 82 1.21 3.97 13.59
C SER A 82 0.62 2.73 14.26
N ASN A 83 -0.66 2.43 14.03
CA ASN A 83 -1.30 1.21 14.54
C ASN A 83 -0.74 -0.10 13.95
N ILE A 84 -0.14 -0.04 12.76
CA ILE A 84 0.49 -1.20 12.12
C ILE A 84 1.91 -1.44 12.66
N LEU A 85 2.61 -0.35 13.02
CA LEU A 85 3.99 -0.38 13.49
C LEU A 85 4.13 -0.66 15.00
N ASN A 86 3.05 -0.49 15.76
CA ASN A 86 2.97 -0.82 17.19
C ASN A 86 2.65 -2.30 17.40
#